data_AF-A0A9P0P061-F1
#
_entry.id   AF-A0A9P0P061-F1
#
_cell.length_a   1.000
_cell.length_b   1.000
_cell.length_c   1.000
_cell.angle_alpha   90.00
_cell.angle_beta   90.00
_cell.angle_gamma   90.00
#
_symmetry.space_group_name_H-M   'P 1'
#
loop_
_entity.id
_entity.type
_entity.pdbx_description
1 polymer ?
#
loop_
_entity_poly.entity_id
_entity_poly.type
_entity_poly.pdbx_seq_one_letter_code
_entity_poly.pdbx_strand_id
1 'polypeptide(L)' 'MKKVLREHPARTITELRRKLQEIWDCFTPNFWQNLVNTMPQRISAVIKNKGDVTQW' A
#
# COMPACT_ATOMS: atom_id res chain seq x y z
N MET A 1 2.69 -1.37 4.61
CA MET A 1 2.29 -0.93 5.98
C MET A 1 1.73 -2.06 6.84
N LYS A 2 0.52 -2.60 6.56
CA LYS A 2 -0.09 -3.66 7.40
C LYS A 2 0.78 -4.89 7.65
N LYS A 3 1.55 -5.33 6.65
CA LYS A 3 2.53 -6.44 6.79
C LYS A 3 3.57 -6.13 7.87
N VAL A 4 4.24 -4.98 7.77
CA VAL A 4 5.25 -4.50 8.73
C VAL A 4 4.67 -4.41 10.15
N LEU A 5 3.44 -3.91 10.30
CA LEU A 5 2.79 -3.82 11.61
C LEU A 5 2.46 -5.18 12.23
N ARG A 6 2.24 -6.22 11.41
CA ARG A 6 2.05 -7.60 11.91
C ARG A 6 3.36 -8.26 12.32
N GLU A 7 4.44 -7.96 11.61
CA GLU A 7 5.80 -8.44 11.94
C GLU A 7 6.35 -7.74 13.20
N HIS A 8 5.96 -6.48 13.42
CA HIS A 8 6.38 -5.68 14.58
C HIS A 8 5.17 -5.06 15.31
N PRO A 9 4.36 -5.88 16.03
CA PRO A 9 3.13 -5.42 16.64
C PRO A 9 3.36 -4.31 17.66
N ALA A 10 2.50 -3.29 17.63
CA ALA A 10 2.43 -2.25 18.65
C ALA A 10 1.52 -2.71 19.79
N ARG A 11 1.91 -2.45 21.04
CA ARG A 11 1.14 -2.86 22.24
C ARG A 11 0.22 -1.77 22.77
N THR A 12 0.41 -0.53 22.31
CA THR A 12 -0.41 0.63 22.70
C THR A 12 -0.78 1.48 21.49
N ILE A 13 -1.83 2.30 21.64
CA ILE A 13 -2.26 3.24 20.60
C ILE A 13 -1.17 4.26 20.29
N THR A 14 -0.47 4.77 21.31
CA THR A 14 0.62 5.74 21.14
C THR A 14 1.77 5.16 20.32
N GLU A 15 2.18 3.93 20.63
CA GLU A 15 3.22 3.24 19.88
C GLU A 15 2.77 2.96 18.43
N LEU A 16 1.52 2.55 18.23
CA LEU A 16 0.98 2.32 16.89
C LEU A 16 1.02 3.59 16.03
N ARG A 17 0.62 4.73 16.60
CA ARG A 17 0.67 6.03 15.91
C ARG A 17 2.10 6.39 15.51
N ARG A 18 3.06 6.26 16.42
CA ARG A 18 4.48 6.50 16.12
C ARG A 18 4.98 5.60 15.00
N LYS A 19 4.74 4.29 15.08
CA LYS A 19 5.14 3.32 14.05
C LYS A 19 4.52 3.60 12.69
N LEU A 20 3.25 4.01 12.65
CA LEU A 20 2.60 4.40 11.41
C LEU A 20 3.29 5.60 10.75
N GLN A 21 3.64 6.61 11.54
CA GLN A 21 4.35 7.79 11.06
C GLN A 21 5.75 7.42 10.55
N GLU A 22 6.52 6.64 11.32
CA GLU A 22 7.86 6.18 10.91
C GLU A 22 7.82 5.40 9.59
N ILE A 23 6.86 4.49 9.43
CA ILE A 23 6.69 3.74 8.18
C ILE A 23 6.31 4.67 7.02
N TRP A 24 5.45 5.65 7.28
CA TRP A 24 5.01 6.61 6.27
C TRP A 24 6.17 7.49 5.78
N ASP A 25 6.98 7.98 6.69
CA ASP A 25 8.12 8.86 6.40
C ASP A 25 9.23 8.13 5.62
N CYS A 26 9.32 6.80 5.73
CA CYS A 26 10.27 5.99 4.97
C CYS A 26 9.92 5.84 3.48
N PHE A 27 8.72 6.21 3.05
CA PHE A 27 8.32 6.04 1.66
C PHE A 27 8.93 7.10 0.74
N THR A 28 9.60 6.65 -0.31
CA THR A 28 10.29 7.53 -1.25
C THR A 28 9.36 8.02 -2.38
N PRO A 29 9.68 9.15 -3.01
CA PRO A 29 8.96 9.60 -4.22
C PRO A 29 8.89 8.52 -5.31
N ASN A 30 9.95 7.72 -5.47
CA ASN A 30 9.97 6.62 -6.44
C ASN A 30 8.96 5.52 -6.08
N PHE A 31 8.81 5.19 -4.79
CA PHE A 31 7.79 4.25 -4.35
C PHE A 31 6.38 4.73 -4.74
N TRP A 32 6.09 6.02 -4.55
CA TRP A 32 4.82 6.64 -4.95
C TRP A 32 4.59 6.61 -6.46
N GLN A 33 5.61 7.00 -7.22
CA GLN A 33 5.53 7.00 -8.68
C GLN A 33 5.27 5.60 -9.22
N ASN A 34 5.93 4.57 -8.66
CA ASN A 34 5.71 3.19 -9.07
C ASN A 34 4.28 2.73 -8.83
N LEU A 35 3.64 3.11 -7.72
CA LEU A 35 2.22 2.79 -7.49
C LEU A 35 1.33 3.40 -8.58
N VAL A 36 1.52 4.68 -8.89
CA VAL A 36 0.75 5.38 -9.94
C VAL A 36 0.99 4.73 -11.30
N ASN A 37 2.23 4.35 -11.61
CA ASN A 37 2.59 3.69 -12.86
C ASN A 37 1.90 2.32 -13.05
N THR A 38 1.41 1.67 -11.98
CA THR A 38 0.62 0.43 -12.11
C THR A 38 -0.83 0.66 -12.53
N MET A 39 -1.35 1.89 -12.46
CA MET A 39 -2.77 2.18 -12.70
C MET A 39 -3.25 1.83 -14.12
N PRO A 40 -2.53 2.14 -15.21
CA PRO A 40 -2.98 1.76 -16.56
C PRO A 40 -3.16 0.24 -16.73
N GLN A 41 -2.30 -0.56 -16.10
CA GLN A 41 -2.37 -2.01 -16.13
C GLN A 41 -3.58 -2.53 -15.36
N ARG A 42 -3.85 -1.97 -14.18
CA ARG A 42 -5.05 -2.29 -13.36
C ARG A 42 -6.33 -1.98 -14.13
N ILE A 43 -6.42 -0.81 -14.75
CA ILE A 43 -7.58 -0.39 -15.57
C ILE A 43 -7.77 -1.34 -16.75
N SER A 44 -6.69 -1.65 -17.47
CA SER A 44 -6.75 -2.57 -18.62
C SER A 44 -7.28 -3.96 -18.22
N ALA A 45 -6.92 -4.44 -17.03
CA ALA A 45 -7.42 -5.70 -16.53
C ALA A 45 -8.89 -5.66 -16.11
N VAL A 46 -9.36 -4.56 -15.53
CA VAL A 46 -10.79 -4.37 -15.23
C VAL A 46 -11.60 -4.37 -16.53
N ILE A 47 -11.12 -3.69 -17.58
CA ILE A 47 -11.77 -3.69 -18.90
C ILE A 47 -11.83 -5.12 -19.46
N LYS A 48 -10.70 -5.85 -19.41
CA LYS A 48 -10.63 -7.25 -19.85
C LYS A 48 -11.61 -8.15 -19.09
N ASN A 49 -11.74 -7.94 -17.78
CA ASN A 49 -12.65 -8.68 -16.91
C ASN A 49 -14.09 -8.14 -16.92
N LYS A 50 -14.40 -7.20 -17.82
CA LYS A 50 -15.75 -6.59 -17.95
C LYS A 50 -16.28 -5.98 -16.65
N GLY A 51 -15.38 -5.42 -15.83
CA GLY A 51 -15.71 -4.83 -14.54
C GLY A 51 -15.62 -5.79 -13.35
N ASP A 52 -15.33 -7.08 -13.58
CA ASP A 52 -15.16 -8.06 -12.49
C ASP A 52 -13.78 -7.94 -11.82
N VAL A 53 -13.61 -8.63 -10.69
CA VAL A 53 -12.42 -8.64 -9.84
C VAL A 53 -11.15 -8.98 -10.64
N THR A 54 -10.03 -8.34 -10.28
CA THR A 54 -8.73 -8.55 -10.91
C THR A 54 -7.72 -9.08 -9.87
N GLN A 55 -6.50 -9.40 -10.31
CA GLN A 55 -5.42 -9.92 -9.46
C GLN A 55 -4.83 -8.90 -8.45
N TRP A 56 -5.22 -7.63 -8.54
CA TRP A 56 -4.67 -6.53 -7.72
C TRP A 56 -5.51 -6.20 -6.50
#